data_AF-A0A3M7GI46-F1
#
_entry.id   AF-A0A3M7GI46-F1
#
_cell.length_a   1.000
_cell.length_b   1.000
_cell.length_c   1.000
_cell.angle_alpha   90.00
_cell.angle_beta   90.00
_cell.angle_gamma   90.00
#
_symmetry.space_group_name_H-M   'P 1'
#
loop_
_entity.id
_entity.type
_entity.pdbx_description
1 polymer ?
#
loop_
_entity_poly.entity_id
_entity_poly.type
_entity_poly.pdbx_seq_one_letter_code
_entity_poly.pdbx_strand_id
1 'polypeptide(L)'
;MPIYALWRQATGSATASTIFLIALMLVVFFVVNAVLQTASHLIWALGRDNGLLLSNRIGSMHSTLHVPVWGLLVNAGLIFIAGCIYLASTQAFNAFINSTIILQIVSFAMPLPVTGSDMNYTCGVLGVTALLSGAKWFCHARTRYDGP
;
A
#
# COMPACT_ATOMS: atom_id res chain seq x y z
N MET A 1 15.70 3.27 -11.28
CA MET A 1 16.02 4.69 -11.58
C MET A 1 15.57 5.53 -10.39
N PRO A 2 16.45 6.28 -9.71
CA PRO A 2 16.05 7.13 -8.60
C PRO A 2 15.18 8.29 -9.09
N ILE A 3 14.10 8.59 -8.38
CA ILE A 3 13.08 9.60 -8.77
C ILE A 3 13.68 10.98 -9.06
N TYR A 4 14.74 11.34 -8.33
CA TYR A 4 15.49 12.59 -8.54
C TYR A 4 16.08 12.69 -9.95
N ALA A 5 16.68 11.62 -10.47
CA ALA A 5 17.27 11.61 -11.80
C ALA A 5 16.19 11.72 -12.89
N LEU A 6 15.03 11.11 -12.65
CA LEU A 6 13.88 11.16 -13.56
C LEU A 6 13.31 12.56 -13.67
N TRP A 7 13.19 13.27 -12.54
CA TRP A 7 12.77 14.67 -12.52
C TRP A 7 13.81 15.63 -13.07
N ARG A 8 15.10 15.39 -12.79
CA ARG A 8 16.21 16.17 -13.37
C ARG A 8 16.22 16.06 -14.89
N GLN A 9 15.94 14.86 -15.42
CA GLN A 9 15.83 14.62 -16.85
C GLN A 9 14.56 15.23 -17.46
N ALA A 10 13.45 15.27 -16.72
CA ALA A 10 12.20 15.87 -17.19
C ALA A 10 12.18 17.41 -17.13
N THR A 11 12.80 18.03 -16.12
CA THR A 11 12.81 19.50 -15.96
C THR A 11 14.08 20.18 -16.47
N GLY A 12 15.16 19.44 -16.72
CA GLY A 12 16.44 19.99 -17.16
C GLY A 12 17.16 20.88 -16.13
N SER A 13 16.57 21.08 -14.94
CA SER A 13 17.09 21.97 -13.90
C SER A 13 17.22 21.26 -12.56
N ALA A 14 18.40 21.40 -11.93
CA ALA A 14 18.71 20.81 -10.64
C ALA A 14 17.85 21.42 -9.51
N THR A 15 17.55 22.71 -9.58
CA THR A 15 16.80 23.45 -8.54
C THR A 15 15.31 23.12 -8.57
N ALA A 16 14.72 22.97 -9.76
CA ALA A 16 13.31 22.55 -9.86
C ALA A 16 13.12 21.13 -9.31
N SER A 17 14.07 20.23 -9.60
CA SER A 17 14.04 18.85 -9.12
C SER A 17 14.17 18.72 -7.60
N THR A 18 14.97 19.57 -6.94
CA THR A 18 15.08 19.56 -5.47
C THR A 18 13.81 20.10 -4.80
N ILE A 19 13.19 21.14 -5.36
CA ILE A 19 11.92 21.68 -4.84
C ILE A 19 10.82 20.62 -4.91
N PHE A 20 10.68 19.94 -6.05
CA PHE A 20 9.70 18.85 -6.15
C PHE A 20 10.01 17.71 -5.18
N LEU A 21 11.30 17.39 -4.94
CA LEU A 21 11.69 16.32 -4.02
C LEU A 21 11.35 16.67 -2.57
N ILE A 22 11.59 17.91 -2.15
CA ILE A 22 11.20 18.42 -0.83
C ILE A 22 9.68 18.39 -0.68
N ALA A 23 8.94 18.85 -1.69
CA ALA A 23 7.47 18.79 -1.68
C ALA A 23 6.96 17.34 -1.55
N LEU A 24 7.57 16.40 -2.28
CA LEU A 24 7.22 14.98 -2.19
C LEU A 24 7.55 14.40 -0.81
N MET A 25 8.68 14.78 -0.21
CA MET A 25 9.01 14.37 1.16
C MET A 25 7.96 14.83 2.18
N LEU A 26 7.45 16.05 2.06
CA LEU A 26 6.38 16.56 2.93
C LEU A 26 5.09 15.75 2.75
N VAL A 27 4.69 15.49 1.51
CA VAL A 27 3.51 14.66 1.23
C VAL A 27 3.67 13.26 1.82
N VAL A 28 4.84 12.63 1.63
CA VAL A 28 5.12 11.30 2.18
C VAL A 28 5.04 11.32 3.72
N PHE A 29 5.51 12.37 4.38
CA PHE A 29 5.39 12.50 5.83
C PHE A 29 3.93 12.48 6.29
N PHE A 30 3.05 13.26 5.66
CA PHE A 30 1.62 13.25 5.99
C PHE A 30 0.97 11.89 5.70
N VAL A 31 1.30 11.28 4.56
CA VAL A 31 0.77 9.96 4.18
C VAL A 31 1.20 8.88 5.17
N VAL A 32 2.47 8.85 5.58
CA VAL A 32 2.97 7.86 6.54
C VAL A 32 2.25 7.99 7.88
N ASN A 33 2.08 9.22 8.40
CA ASN A 33 1.33 9.43 9.64
C ASN A 33 -0.13 8.98 9.53
N ALA A 34 -0.80 9.31 8.41
CA ALA A 34 -2.18 8.88 8.16
C ALA A 34 -2.29 7.35 8.10
N VAL A 35 -1.39 6.68 7.38
CA VAL A 35 -1.38 5.21 7.25
C VAL A 35 -1.10 4.54 8.60
N LEU A 36 -0.15 5.05 9.39
CA LEU A 36 0.11 4.53 10.75
C LEU A 36 -1.12 4.62 11.64
N GLN A 37 -1.87 5.72 11.55
CA GLN A 37 -3.10 5.91 12.31
C GLN A 37 -4.20 4.95 11.85
N THR A 38 -4.43 4.82 10.54
CA THR A 38 -5.43 3.89 9.99
C THR A 38 -5.10 2.43 10.32
N ALA A 39 -3.84 2.01 10.14
CA ALA A 39 -3.40 0.66 10.44
C ALA A 39 -3.57 0.31 11.93
N SER A 40 -3.22 1.25 12.82
CA SER A 40 -3.39 1.05 14.27
C SER A 40 -4.87 0.90 14.66
N HIS A 41 -5.77 1.66 14.02
CA HIS A 41 -7.22 1.53 14.22
C HIS A 41 -7.77 0.20 13.68
N LEU A 42 -7.28 -0.29 12.53
CA LEU A 42 -7.65 -1.59 11.97
C LEU A 42 -7.24 -2.74 12.92
N ILE A 43 -6.02 -2.70 13.44
CA ILE A 43 -5.52 -3.71 14.40
C ILE A 43 -6.34 -3.68 15.69
N TRP A 44 -6.70 -2.49 16.18
CA TRP A 44 -7.56 -2.37 17.34
C TRP A 44 -8.98 -2.92 17.08
N ALA A 45 -9.56 -2.63 15.90
CA ALA A 45 -10.87 -3.17 15.52
C ALA A 45 -10.85 -4.70 15.42
N LEU A 46 -9.80 -5.28 14.83
CA LEU A 46 -9.59 -6.73 14.77
C LEU A 46 -9.41 -7.36 16.16
N GLY A 47 -8.75 -6.65 17.09
CA GLY A 47 -8.62 -7.06 18.49
C GLY A 47 -9.95 -7.03 19.24
N ARG A 48 -10.81 -6.02 18.96
CA ARG A 48 -12.16 -5.89 19.53
C ARG A 48 -13.09 -7.02 19.09
N ASP A 49 -12.93 -7.51 17.87
CA ASP A 49 -13.74 -8.60 17.30
C ASP A 49 -13.19 -10.01 17.62
N ASN A 50 -12.32 -10.15 18.64
CA ASN A 50 -11.63 -11.40 19.02
C ASN A 50 -10.83 -12.09 17.89
N GLY A 51 -10.50 -11.36 16.82
CA GLY A 51 -9.87 -11.93 15.62
C GLY A 51 -8.37 -12.22 15.72
N LEU A 52 -7.72 -11.87 16.84
CA LEU A 52 -6.28 -12.05 17.05
C LEU A 52 -6.01 -12.92 18.29
N LEU A 53 -4.97 -13.77 18.22
CA LEU A 53 -4.57 -14.72 19.28
C LEU A 53 -4.30 -14.05 20.66
N LEU A 54 -4.14 -12.72 20.71
CA LEU A 54 -3.96 -11.89 21.92
C LEU A 54 -5.07 -10.84 22.11
N SER A 55 -6.31 -11.16 21.74
CA SER A 55 -7.50 -10.30 21.88
C SER A 55 -7.56 -9.51 23.21
N ASN A 56 -7.35 -10.19 24.35
CA ASN A 56 -7.46 -9.58 25.69
C ASN A 56 -6.47 -8.43 25.97
N ARG A 57 -5.34 -8.35 25.24
CA ARG A 57 -4.32 -7.29 25.42
C ARG A 57 -4.41 -6.21 24.33
N ILE A 58 -4.87 -6.59 23.13
CA ILE A 58 -4.95 -5.70 21.96
C ILE A 58 -6.25 -4.89 21.97
N GLY A 59 -7.34 -5.45 22.51
CA GLY A 59 -8.64 -4.78 22.62
C GLY A 59 -8.75 -3.76 23.76
N SER A 60 -7.86 -3.80 24.76
CA SER A 60 -7.88 -2.86 25.88
C SER A 60 -7.36 -1.48 25.47
N MET A 61 -8.28 -0.51 25.30
CA MET A 61 -7.94 0.91 25.16
C MET A 61 -7.37 1.45 26.49
N HIS A 62 -6.23 2.12 26.42
CA HIS A 62 -5.66 2.79 27.59
C HIS A 62 -6.52 4.03 27.95
N SER A 63 -7.04 4.09 29.18
CA SER A 63 -8.06 5.07 29.61
C SER A 63 -7.60 6.54 29.60
N THR A 64 -6.30 6.81 29.64
CA THR A 64 -5.76 8.18 29.79
C THR A 64 -5.22 8.76 28.48
N LEU A 65 -4.98 7.90 27.50
CA LEU A 65 -4.42 8.26 26.20
C LEU A 65 -5.34 7.62 25.18
N HIS A 66 -6.30 8.38 24.62
CA HIS A 66 -7.34 7.94 23.69
C HIS A 66 -6.80 7.39 22.34
N VAL A 67 -5.64 6.72 22.34
CA VAL A 67 -4.91 6.21 21.18
C VAL A 67 -4.63 4.72 21.39
N PRO A 68 -4.85 3.84 20.39
CA PRO A 68 -4.59 2.40 20.51
C PRO A 68 -3.09 2.08 20.53
N VAL A 69 -2.43 2.25 21.69
CA VAL A 69 -0.97 2.05 21.87
C VAL A 69 -0.53 0.63 21.51
N TRP A 70 -1.32 -0.39 21.87
CA TRP A 70 -1.04 -1.78 21.50
C TRP A 70 -1.14 -2.02 19.99
N GLY A 71 -2.07 -1.36 19.30
CA GLY A 71 -2.16 -1.39 17.83
C GLY A 71 -0.93 -0.77 17.17
N LEU A 72 -0.44 0.34 17.73
CA LEU A 72 0.77 1.01 17.26
C LEU A 72 2.03 0.15 17.44
N LEU A 73 2.19 -0.51 18.59
CA LEU A 73 3.33 -1.39 18.85
C LEU A 73 3.35 -2.62 17.94
N VAL A 74 2.19 -3.24 17.71
CA VAL A 74 2.06 -4.35 16.76
C VAL A 74 2.40 -3.89 15.34
N ASN A 75 1.88 -2.73 14.92
CA ASN A 75 2.19 -2.15 13.62
C ASN A 75 3.70 -1.85 13.46
N ALA A 76 4.34 -1.26 14.48
CA ALA A 76 5.77 -1.00 14.48
C ALA A 76 6.60 -2.29 14.39
N GLY A 77 6.18 -3.35 15.11
CA GLY A 77 6.81 -4.67 15.02
C GLY A 77 6.70 -5.30 13.64
N LEU A 78 5.53 -5.21 12.99
CA LEU A 78 5.33 -5.71 11.62
C LEU A 78 6.21 -4.97 10.61
N ILE A 79 6.30 -3.64 10.71
CA ILE A 79 7.18 -2.83 9.86
C ILE A 79 8.65 -3.21 10.08
N PHE A 80 9.05 -3.42 11.33
CA PHE A 80 10.40 -3.87 11.66
C PHE A 80 10.73 -5.23 11.05
N ILE A 81 9.83 -6.21 11.18
CA ILE A 81 9.98 -7.55 10.58
C ILE A 81 10.06 -7.43 9.04
N ALA A 82 9.21 -6.60 8.42
CA ALA A 82 9.26 -6.36 6.98
C ALA A 82 10.61 -5.76 6.54
N GLY A 83 11.19 -4.86 7.34
CA GLY A 83 12.54 -4.32 7.15
C GLY A 83 13.62 -5.39 7.26
N CYS A 84 13.54 -6.29 8.23
CA CYS A 84 14.45 -7.44 8.36
C CYS A 84 14.37 -8.40 7.15
N ILE A 85 13.16 -8.65 6.63
CA ILE A 85 12.97 -9.48 5.43
C ILE A 85 13.62 -8.84 4.22
N TYR A 86 13.49 -7.52 4.07
CA TYR A 86 14.13 -6.77 2.99
C TYR A 86 15.66 -6.88 3.04
N LEU A 87 16.25 -6.80 4.25
CA LEU A 87 17.70 -6.98 4.46
C LEU A 87 18.17 -8.40 4.15
N ALA A 88 17.34 -9.42 4.39
CA ALA A 88 17.68 -10.82 4.13
C ALA A 88 17.57 -11.18 2.64
N SER A 89 16.45 -10.82 1.98
CA SER A 89 16.23 -11.10 0.57
C SER A 89 15.23 -10.12 -0.05
N THR A 90 15.71 -9.36 -1.02
CA THR A 90 14.88 -8.46 -1.82
C THR A 90 13.86 -9.21 -2.69
N GLN A 91 14.16 -10.44 -3.14
CA GLN A 91 13.18 -11.26 -3.87
C GLN A 91 12.00 -11.68 -2.98
N ALA A 92 12.29 -12.15 -1.75
CA ALA A 92 11.24 -12.55 -0.82
C ALA A 92 10.35 -11.37 -0.43
N PHE A 93 10.96 -10.21 -0.18
CA PHE A 93 10.22 -8.98 0.11
C PHE A 93 9.35 -8.54 -1.08
N ASN A 94 9.90 -8.55 -2.30
CA ASN A 94 9.13 -8.18 -3.49
C ASN A 94 7.94 -9.11 -3.74
N ALA A 95 8.12 -10.43 -3.54
CA ALA A 95 7.03 -11.39 -3.64
C ALA A 95 5.92 -11.09 -2.60
N PHE A 96 6.31 -10.83 -1.35
CA PHE A 96 5.38 -10.47 -0.28
C PHE A 96 4.56 -9.20 -0.62
N ILE A 97 5.22 -8.12 -1.04
CA ILE A 97 4.56 -6.86 -1.42
C ILE A 97 3.59 -7.07 -2.58
N ASN A 98 3.98 -7.83 -3.61
CA ASN A 98 3.11 -8.13 -4.74
C ASN A 98 1.86 -8.91 -4.30
N SER A 99 2.00 -9.89 -3.41
CA SER A 99 0.86 -10.62 -2.84
C SER A 99 -0.08 -9.70 -2.05
N THR A 100 0.46 -8.78 -1.24
CA THR A 100 -0.36 -7.79 -0.52
C THR A 100 -1.11 -6.86 -1.47
N ILE A 101 -0.48 -6.42 -2.56
CA ILE A 101 -1.14 -5.59 -3.58
C ILE A 101 -2.32 -6.35 -4.21
N ILE A 102 -2.14 -7.62 -4.55
CA ILE A 102 -3.23 -8.44 -5.10
C ILE A 102 -4.39 -8.56 -4.10
N LEU A 103 -4.08 -8.84 -2.82
CA LEU A 103 -5.11 -8.90 -1.77
C LEU A 103 -5.83 -7.56 -1.60
N GLN A 104 -5.13 -6.43 -1.71
CA GLN A 104 -5.72 -5.10 -1.64
C GLN A 104 -6.65 -4.83 -2.83
N ILE A 105 -6.23 -5.22 -4.04
CA ILE A 105 -7.04 -5.14 -5.26
C ILE A 105 -8.32 -5.96 -5.10
N VAL A 106 -8.21 -7.20 -4.60
CA VAL A 106 -9.38 -8.07 -4.33
C VAL A 106 -10.28 -7.45 -3.27
N SER A 107 -9.72 -6.86 -2.22
CA SER A 107 -10.49 -6.19 -1.16
C SER A 107 -11.29 -5.01 -1.69
N PHE A 108 -10.72 -4.22 -2.61
CA PHE A 108 -11.44 -3.13 -3.29
C PHE A 108 -12.39 -3.61 -4.40
N ALA A 109 -12.22 -4.83 -4.90
CA ALA A 109 -13.09 -5.43 -5.90
C ALA A 109 -14.37 -6.04 -5.29
N MET A 110 -14.41 -6.28 -3.97
CA MET A 110 -15.62 -6.80 -3.31
C MET A 110 -16.77 -5.77 -3.39
N PRO A 111 -17.90 -6.10 -4.05
CA PRO A 111 -19.03 -5.20 -4.17
C PRO A 111 -19.79 -5.18 -2.84
N LEU A 112 -19.63 -4.10 -2.08
CA LEU A 112 -20.63 -3.75 -1.06
C LEU A 112 -21.89 -3.24 -1.78
N PRO A 113 -23.11 -3.51 -1.27
CA PRO A 113 -24.33 -3.01 -1.89
C PRO A 113 -24.31 -1.47 -1.86
N VAL A 114 -24.17 -0.84 -3.02
CA VAL A 114 -24.10 0.62 -3.19
C VAL A 114 -25.30 1.13 -3.98
N THR A 115 -25.93 2.18 -3.47
CA THR A 115 -26.91 2.99 -4.19
C THR A 115 -26.16 3.84 -5.23
N GLY A 116 -26.74 4.06 -6.42
CA GLY A 116 -26.07 4.61 -7.61
C GLY A 116 -25.41 6.00 -7.51
N SER A 117 -25.48 6.68 -6.34
CA SER A 117 -24.83 7.97 -6.06
C SER A 117 -23.39 7.87 -5.54
N ASP A 118 -23.01 6.74 -4.91
CA ASP A 118 -21.74 6.58 -4.18
C ASP A 118 -20.94 5.35 -4.64
N MET A 119 -21.09 4.97 -5.92
CA MET A 119 -20.40 3.82 -6.49
C MET A 119 -18.87 4.01 -6.45
N ASN A 120 -18.18 3.10 -5.76
CA ASN A 120 -16.73 3.02 -5.82
C ASN A 120 -16.29 2.58 -7.24
N TYR A 121 -15.85 3.52 -8.07
CA TYR A 121 -15.41 3.27 -9.46
C TYR A 121 -14.14 2.40 -9.57
N THR A 122 -13.48 2.07 -8.45
CA THR A 122 -12.23 1.32 -8.44
C THR A 122 -12.36 -0.05 -9.10
N CYS A 123 -13.46 -0.76 -8.89
CA CYS A 123 -13.71 -2.05 -9.55
C CYS A 123 -13.84 -1.91 -11.09
N GLY A 124 -14.46 -0.83 -11.58
CA GLY A 124 -14.53 -0.52 -13.02
C GLY A 124 -13.16 -0.20 -13.62
N VAL A 125 -12.36 0.61 -12.93
CA VAL A 125 -10.99 0.96 -13.37
C VAL A 125 -10.07 -0.27 -13.38
N LEU A 126 -10.20 -1.16 -12.39
CA LEU A 126 -9.48 -2.44 -12.36
C LEU A 126 -9.87 -3.35 -13.52
N GLY A 127 -11.16 -3.44 -13.84
CA GLY A 127 -11.63 -4.18 -15.03
C GLY A 127 -11.04 -3.63 -16.33
N VAL A 128 -11.04 -2.31 -16.52
CA VAL A 128 -10.47 -1.66 -17.72
C VAL A 128 -8.97 -1.88 -17.82
N THR A 129 -8.22 -1.75 -16.73
CA THR A 129 -6.76 -1.96 -16.73
C THR A 129 -6.36 -3.41 -16.97
N ALA A 130 -7.12 -4.38 -16.44
CA ALA A 130 -6.94 -5.80 -16.74
C ALA A 130 -7.23 -6.11 -18.20
N LEU A 131 -8.30 -5.55 -18.76
CA LEU A 131 -8.65 -5.69 -20.18
C LEU A 131 -7.59 -5.10 -21.11
N LEU A 132 -7.09 -3.89 -20.81
CA LEU A 132 -6.04 -3.25 -21.61
C LEU A 132 -4.72 -4.03 -21.54
N SER A 133 -4.38 -4.56 -20.37
CA SER A 133 -3.18 -5.38 -20.18
C SER A 133 -3.28 -6.72 -20.92
N GLY A 134 -4.45 -7.36 -20.88
CA GLY A 134 -4.75 -8.57 -21.66
C GLY A 134 -4.75 -8.31 -23.16
N ALA A 135 -5.37 -7.23 -23.63
CA ALA A 135 -5.38 -6.83 -25.03
C ALA A 135 -3.98 -6.50 -25.54
N LYS A 136 -3.17 -5.79 -24.74
CA LYS A 136 -1.77 -5.50 -25.08
C LYS A 136 -0.95 -6.77 -25.17
N TRP A 137 -1.15 -7.74 -24.28
CA TRP A 137 -0.49 -9.04 -24.37
C TRP A 137 -0.93 -9.81 -25.63
N PHE A 138 -2.24 -9.87 -25.90
CA PHE A 138 -2.78 -10.57 -27.05
C PHE A 138 -2.33 -9.98 -28.40
N CYS A 139 -2.26 -8.66 -28.49
CA CYS A 139 -1.86 -7.95 -29.70
C CYS A 139 -0.33 -7.79 -29.87
N HIS A 140 0.44 -7.71 -28.77
CA HIS A 140 1.86 -7.36 -28.81
C HIS A 140 2.81 -8.48 -28.34
N ALA A 141 2.43 -9.29 -27.35
CA ALA A 141 3.30 -10.34 -26.82
C ALA A 141 3.31 -11.60 -27.69
N ARG A 142 2.26 -11.84 -28.50
CA ARG A 142 2.22 -13.01 -29.40
C ARG A 142 3.20 -12.89 -30.59
N THR A 143 3.69 -11.69 -30.91
CA THR A 143 4.47 -11.42 -32.13
C THR A 143 5.92 -10.98 -31.89
N ARG A 144 6.35 -10.80 -30.63
CA ARG A 144 7.73 -10.41 -30.26
C ARG A 144 8.28 -11.17 -29.06
N TYR A 145 7.92 -12.44 -28.92
CA TYR A 145 8.49 -13.33 -27.92
C TYR A 145 9.71 -14.04 -28.52
N ASP A 146 10.86 -13.36 -28.55
CA ASP A 146 12.15 -14.06 -28.62
C ASP A 146 12.46 -14.50 -27.18
N GLY A 147 12.34 -15.80 -26.92
CA GLY A 147 12.78 -16.39 -25.65
C GLY A 147 14.31 -16.30 -25.52
N PRO A 148 14.85 -16.36 -24.29
CA PRO A 148 16.27 -16.67 -24.10
C PRO A 148 16.60 -18.09 -24.57
#